data_AF-A0AA96JDS7-F1
#
_entry.id   AF-A0AA96JDS7-F1
#
_cell.length_a   1.000
_cell.length_b   1.000
_cell.length_c   1.000
_cell.angle_alpha   90.00
_cell.angle_beta   90.00
_cell.angle_gamma   90.00
#
_symmetry.space_group_name_H-M   'P 1'
#
loop_
_entity.id
_entity.type
_entity.pdbx_description
1 polymer ?
#
loop_
_entity_poly.entity_id
_entity_poly.type
_entity_poly.pdbx_seq_one_letter_code
_entity_poly.pdbx_strand_id
1 'polypeptide(L)'
;MELYSGIVYPTVLIVAAVLVAVGVVTLLASGAHRVLKVVVSVAWVATAIQAIGVIAALVNGVPAGIVITVGYLLASVALLPLLGIGRLGEPPAPGEPVDPDRPVLRPDQIVRLDAIAAVVIGLAIAVVAWRLDMILEAA
;
A
#
# COMPACT_ATOMS: atom_id res chain seq x y z
N MET A 1 -6.15 10.31 19.92
CA MET A 1 -4.71 10.47 19.63
C MET A 1 -3.91 9.26 20.08
N GLU A 2 -3.95 8.87 21.36
CA GLU A 2 -3.22 7.69 21.89
C GLU A 2 -3.42 6.39 21.10
N LEU A 3 -4.65 6.10 20.65
CA LEU A 3 -4.91 4.94 19.80
C LEU A 3 -4.23 5.03 18.42
N TYR A 4 -4.18 6.22 17.83
CA TYR A 4 -3.60 6.39 16.49
C TYR A 4 -2.08 6.31 16.56
N SER A 5 -1.44 7.18 17.35
CA SER A 5 0.03 7.23 17.44
C SER A 5 0.62 6.01 18.17
N GLY A 6 -0.10 5.44 19.14
CA GLY A 6 0.38 4.29 19.91
C GLY A 6 0.18 2.93 19.23
N ILE A 7 -0.83 2.79 18.37
CA ILE A 7 -1.20 1.48 17.78
C ILE A 7 -1.30 1.53 16.26
N VAL A 8 -2.12 2.44 15.71
CA VAL A 8 -2.40 2.46 14.26
C VAL A 8 -1.15 2.80 13.46
N TYR A 9 -0.48 3.91 13.79
CA TYR A 9 0.71 4.37 13.09
C TYR A 9 1.87 3.34 13.13
N PRO A 10 2.26 2.79 14.30
CA PRO A 10 3.29 1.75 14.37
C PRO A 10 2.92 0.50 13.57
N THR A 11 1.63 0.11 13.59
CA THR A 11 1.16 -1.05 12.82
C THR A 11 1.33 -0.82 11.31
N VAL A 12 0.97 0.36 10.81
CA VAL A 12 1.15 0.70 9.39
C VAL A 12 2.62 0.70 9.01
N LEU A 13 3.50 1.24 9.86
CA LEU A 13 4.94 1.20 9.62
C LEU A 13 5.50 -0.24 9.57
N ILE A 14 5.05 -1.11 10.47
CA ILE A 14 5.45 -2.53 10.45
C ILE A 14 5.01 -3.16 9.13
N VAL A 15 3.76 -2.94 8.71
CA VAL A 15 3.24 -3.49 7.45
C VAL A 15 4.01 -2.94 6.24
N ALA A 16 4.31 -1.65 6.23
CA ALA A 16 5.14 -1.03 5.19
C ALA A 16 6.55 -1.62 5.16
N ALA A 17 7.18 -1.82 6.31
CA ALA A 17 8.51 -2.44 6.41
C ALA A 17 8.49 -3.90 5.94
N VAL A 18 7.47 -4.69 6.32
CA VAL A 18 7.30 -6.07 5.83
C VAL A 18 7.09 -6.08 4.32
N LEU A 19 6.29 -5.17 3.78
CA LEU A 19 6.04 -5.07 2.34
C LEU A 19 7.35 -4.77 1.57
N VAL A 20 8.17 -3.84 2.07
CA VAL A 20 9.50 -3.55 1.49
C VAL A 20 10.41 -4.76 1.59
N ALA A 21 10.53 -5.37 2.77
CA ALA A 21 11.41 -6.52 2.99
C ALA A 21 11.03 -7.70 2.09
N VAL A 22 9.75 -8.06 2.02
CA VAL A 22 9.25 -9.14 1.17
C VAL A 22 9.35 -8.79 -0.31
N GLY A 23 9.18 -7.52 -0.68
CA GLY A 23 9.45 -7.03 -2.03
C GLY A 23 10.92 -7.28 -2.43
N VAL A 24 11.88 -6.86 -1.59
CA VAL A 24 13.31 -7.10 -1.82
C VAL A 24 13.63 -8.59 -1.89
N VAL A 25 13.11 -9.40 -0.96
CA VAL A 25 13.29 -10.86 -0.99
C VAL A 25 12.72 -11.47 -2.27
N THR A 26 11.58 -10.98 -2.77
CA THR A 26 10.97 -11.46 -4.02
C THR A 26 11.82 -11.13 -5.25
N LEU A 27 12.55 -10.01 -5.24
CA LEU A 27 13.53 -9.67 -6.30
C LEU A 27 14.72 -10.63 -6.31
N LEU A 28 15.18 -11.06 -5.14
CA LEU A 28 16.29 -12.01 -4.99
C LEU A 28 15.84 -13.45 -5.24
N ALA A 29 14.61 -13.80 -4.84
CA ALA A 29 14.05 -15.13 -4.91
C ALA A 29 12.58 -15.09 -5.33
N SER A 30 12.31 -15.40 -6.61
CA SER A 30 10.97 -15.36 -7.19
C SER A 30 9.94 -16.27 -6.51
N GLY A 31 10.39 -17.33 -5.82
CA GLY A 31 9.55 -18.20 -5.01
C GLY A 31 8.79 -17.50 -3.88
N ALA A 32 9.26 -16.32 -3.44
CA ALA A 32 8.61 -15.53 -2.40
C ALA A 32 7.36 -14.75 -2.89
N HIS A 33 7.05 -14.74 -4.20
CA HIS A 33 5.91 -13.98 -4.76
C HIS A 33 4.57 -14.37 -4.13
N ARG A 34 4.38 -15.64 -3.74
CA ARG A 34 3.17 -16.08 -3.02
C ARG A 34 3.01 -15.36 -1.68
N VAL A 35 4.10 -15.18 -0.95
CA VAL A 35 4.11 -14.44 0.32
C VAL A 35 3.85 -12.97 0.04
N LEU A 36 4.46 -12.39 -0.99
CA LEU A 36 4.22 -11.00 -1.37
C LEU A 36 2.73 -10.72 -1.63
N LYS A 37 2.02 -11.62 -2.32
CA LYS A 37 0.57 -11.48 -2.54
C LYS A 37 -0.23 -11.42 -1.23
N VAL A 38 0.14 -12.21 -0.23
CA VAL A 38 -0.50 -12.17 1.10
C VAL A 38 -0.21 -10.85 1.80
N VAL A 39 1.06 -10.40 1.78
CA VAL A 39 1.48 -9.14 2.41
C VAL A 39 0.77 -7.94 1.76
N VAL A 40 0.57 -7.96 0.44
CA VAL A 40 -0.23 -6.94 -0.25
C VAL A 40 -1.66 -6.88 0.29
N SER A 41 -2.32 -8.02 0.51
CA SER A 41 -3.66 -8.05 1.12
C SER A 41 -3.65 -7.48 2.54
N VAL A 42 -2.60 -7.75 3.32
CA VAL A 42 -2.43 -7.16 4.66
C VAL A 42 -2.25 -5.63 4.56
N ALA A 43 -1.51 -5.13 3.57
CA ALA A 43 -1.35 -3.70 3.34
C ALA A 43 -2.69 -3.00 3.03
N TRP A 44 -3.58 -3.64 2.27
CA TRP A 44 -4.94 -3.13 2.07
C TRP A 44 -5.71 -2.98 3.38
N VAL A 45 -5.66 -4.00 4.25
CA VAL A 45 -6.33 -3.97 5.55
C VAL A 45 -5.73 -2.90 6.45
N ALA A 46 -4.40 -2.80 6.51
CA ALA A 46 -3.69 -1.81 7.32
C ALA A 46 -4.03 -0.38 6.90
N THR A 47 -4.09 -0.09 5.60
CA THR A 47 -4.50 1.22 5.09
C THR A 47 -5.97 1.51 5.39
N ALA A 48 -6.86 0.51 5.36
CA ALA A 48 -8.25 0.69 5.79
C ALA A 48 -8.33 1.06 7.29
N ILE A 49 -7.56 0.37 8.15
CA ILE A 49 -7.47 0.69 9.58
C ILE A 49 -6.91 2.09 9.78
N GLN A 50 -5.87 2.47 9.04
CA GLN A 50 -5.32 3.83 9.07
C GLN A 50 -6.40 4.86 8.72
N ALA A 51 -7.16 4.62 7.64
CA ALA A 51 -8.20 5.52 7.20
C ALA A 51 -9.28 5.72 8.27
N ILE A 52 -9.75 4.62 8.86
CA ILE A 52 -10.71 4.65 9.97
C ILE A 52 -10.13 5.42 11.17
N GLY A 53 -8.86 5.18 11.52
CA GLY A 53 -8.18 5.85 12.62
C GLY A 53 -8.08 7.37 12.42
N VAL A 54 -7.72 7.82 11.22
CA VAL A 54 -7.66 9.25 10.87
C VAL A 54 -9.05 9.87 10.91
N ILE A 55 -10.07 9.21 10.32
CA ILE A 55 -11.45 9.72 10.33
C ILE A 55 -11.96 9.83 11.77
N ALA A 56 -11.70 8.82 12.61
CA ALA A 56 -12.07 8.85 14.02
C ALA A 56 -11.38 10.00 14.77
N ALA A 57 -10.10 10.27 14.50
CA ALA A 57 -9.40 11.41 15.10
C ALA A 57 -10.04 12.75 14.71
N LEU A 58 -10.39 12.93 13.43
CA LEU A 58 -11.06 14.14 12.95
C LEU A 58 -12.45 14.33 13.56
N VAL A 59 -13.26 13.26 13.64
CA VAL A 59 -14.62 13.33 14.21
C VAL A 59 -14.59 13.64 15.71
N ASN A 60 -13.56 13.18 16.44
CA ASN A 60 -13.37 13.48 17.85
C ASN A 60 -12.77 14.88 18.12
N GLY A 61 -12.67 15.73 17.09
CA GLY A 61 -12.37 17.15 17.25
C GLY A 61 -10.88 17.49 17.37
N VAL A 62 -9.97 16.62 16.91
CA VAL A 62 -8.55 16.98 16.80
C VAL A 62 -8.42 18.18 15.84
N PRO A 63 -7.81 19.31 16.26
CA PRO A 63 -7.78 20.56 15.49
C PRO A 63 -6.74 20.51 14.35
N ALA A 64 -6.69 19.41 13.62
CA ALA A 64 -5.81 19.21 12.48
C ALA A 64 -6.35 19.94 11.24
N GLY A 65 -5.44 20.41 10.38
CA GLY A 65 -5.80 21.03 9.11
C GLY A 65 -6.52 20.04 8.17
N ILE A 66 -7.86 20.07 8.17
CA ILE A 66 -8.72 19.09 7.49
C ILE A 66 -8.31 18.83 6.04
N VAL A 67 -8.04 19.89 5.27
CA VAL A 67 -7.67 19.78 3.85
C VAL A 67 -6.40 18.95 3.66
N ILE A 68 -5.37 19.22 4.48
CA ILE A 68 -4.08 18.52 4.38
C ILE A 68 -4.22 17.08 4.86
N THR A 69 -4.90 16.85 5.98
CA THR A 69 -5.14 15.50 6.52
C THR A 69 -5.92 14.63 5.54
N VAL A 70 -7.00 15.15 4.97
CA VAL A 70 -7.79 14.42 3.95
C VAL A 70 -6.98 14.18 2.69
N GLY A 71 -6.13 15.13 2.26
CA GLY A 71 -5.23 14.95 1.13
C GLY A 71 -4.28 13.77 1.31
N TYR A 72 -3.62 13.67 2.47
CA TYR A 72 -2.74 12.52 2.79
C TYR A 72 -3.52 11.22 2.98
N LEU A 73 -4.74 11.29 3.54
CA LEU A 73 -5.61 10.13 3.65
C LEU A 73 -5.96 9.57 2.26
N LEU A 74 -6.38 10.42 1.33
CA LEU A 74 -6.67 10.01 -0.05
C LEU A 74 -5.41 9.49 -0.75
N ALA A 75 -4.25 10.11 -0.52
CA ALA A 75 -2.98 9.62 -1.04
C ALA A 75 -2.70 8.18 -0.58
N SER A 76 -2.94 7.85 0.70
CA SER A 76 -2.72 6.49 1.21
C SER A 76 -3.58 5.45 0.49
N VAL A 77 -4.83 5.78 0.16
CA VAL A 77 -5.75 4.90 -0.57
C VAL A 77 -5.36 4.80 -2.05
N ALA A 78 -4.99 5.92 -2.67
CA ALA A 78 -4.61 5.98 -4.09
C ALA A 78 -3.35 5.18 -4.42
N LEU A 79 -2.49 4.90 -3.42
CA LEU A 79 -1.30 4.07 -3.59
C LEU A 79 -1.63 2.56 -3.69
N LEU A 80 -2.74 2.11 -3.10
CA LEU A 80 -3.05 0.68 -3.00
C LEU A 80 -3.29 -0.03 -4.34
N PRO A 81 -4.00 0.56 -5.33
CA PRO A 81 -4.18 -0.07 -6.64
C PRO A 81 -2.88 -0.33 -7.40
N LEU A 82 -1.80 0.36 -7.03
CA LEU A 82 -0.47 0.16 -7.63
C LEU A 82 0.22 -1.11 -7.09
N LEU A 83 -0.26 -1.68 -5.99
CA LEU A 83 0.20 -2.97 -5.48
C LEU A 83 -0.40 -4.10 -6.31
N GLY A 84 0.46 -4.90 -6.95
CA GLY A 84 0.01 -5.97 -7.84
C GLY A 84 -0.19 -5.52 -9.29
N ILE A 85 0.37 -4.37 -9.69
CA ILE A 85 0.25 -3.82 -11.05
C ILE A 85 0.76 -4.77 -12.14
N GLY A 86 1.63 -5.72 -11.81
CA GLY A 86 2.06 -6.78 -12.73
C GLY A 86 0.90 -7.60 -13.28
N ARG A 87 -0.20 -7.72 -12.55
CA ARG A 87 -1.40 -8.45 -12.98
C ARG A 87 -2.08 -7.81 -14.20
N LEU A 88 -1.89 -6.52 -14.43
CA LEU A 88 -2.39 -5.85 -15.64
C LEU A 88 -1.73 -6.39 -16.92
N GLY A 89 -0.55 -7.01 -16.81
CA GLY A 89 0.15 -7.67 -17.90
C GLY A 89 -0.13 -9.17 -18.00
N GLU A 90 -1.03 -9.75 -17.18
CA GLU A 90 -1.36 -11.17 -17.28
C GLU A 90 -2.07 -11.49 -18.61
N PRO A 91 -1.81 -12.66 -19.22
CA PRO A 91 -2.51 -13.12 -20.41
C PRO A 91 -4.04 -13.15 -20.16
N PRO A 92 -4.86 -12.85 -21.18
CA PRO A 92 -6.31 -12.96 -21.07
C PRO A 92 -6.73 -14.40 -20.72
N ALA A 93 -7.81 -14.53 -19.94
CA ALA A 93 -8.32 -15.83 -19.58
C ALA A 93 -8.87 -16.57 -20.82
N PRO A 94 -8.91 -17.92 -20.82
CA PRO A 94 -9.50 -18.68 -21.91
C PRO A 94 -10.94 -18.21 -22.20
N GLY A 95 -11.20 -17.72 -23.41
CA GLY A 95 -12.50 -17.21 -23.82
C GLY A 95 -12.71 -15.70 -23.67
N GLU A 96 -11.74 -14.95 -23.14
CA GLU A 96 -11.78 -13.49 -23.18
C GLU A 96 -11.37 -12.93 -24.55
N PRO A 97 -11.93 -11.79 -24.98
CA PRO A 97 -11.48 -11.09 -26.18
C PRO A 97 -9.99 -10.73 -26.04
N VAL A 98 -9.18 -11.18 -26.99
CA VAL A 98 -7.76 -10.83 -27.05
C VAL A 98 -7.63 -9.50 -27.75
N ASP A 99 -7.26 -8.47 -26.99
CA ASP A 99 -6.78 -7.20 -27.57
C ASP A 99 -5.36 -7.41 -28.13
N PRO A 100 -5.16 -7.31 -29.46
CA PRO A 100 -3.87 -7.53 -30.09
C PRO A 100 -2.81 -6.49 -29.71
N ASP A 101 -3.21 -5.30 -29.25
CA ASP A 101 -2.31 -4.20 -28.89
C ASP A 101 -1.94 -4.20 -27.39
N ARG A 102 -2.55 -5.09 -26.59
CA ARG A 102 -2.28 -5.18 -25.14
C ARG A 102 -0.90 -5.80 -24.89
N PRO A 103 0.01 -5.11 -24.17
CA PRO A 103 1.29 -5.70 -23.79
C PRO A 103 1.08 -6.82 -22.76
N VAL A 104 1.52 -8.03 -23.11
CA VAL A 104 1.51 -9.21 -22.23
C VAL A 104 2.89 -9.40 -21.62
N LEU A 105 2.94 -9.48 -20.29
CA LEU A 105 4.18 -9.69 -19.54
C LEU A 105 4.44 -11.18 -19.35
N ARG A 106 5.72 -11.55 -19.39
CA ARG A 106 6.14 -12.90 -18.97
C ARG A 106 5.98 -13.06 -17.46
N PRO A 107 5.77 -14.29 -16.95
CA PRO A 107 5.59 -14.53 -15.52
C PRO A 107 6.71 -13.96 -14.63
N ASP A 108 7.96 -14.01 -15.08
CA ASP A 108 9.11 -13.44 -14.37
C ASP A 108 9.06 -11.91 -14.31
N GLN A 109 8.55 -11.26 -15.36
CA GLN A 109 8.39 -9.82 -15.41
C GLN A 109 7.27 -9.35 -14.48
N ILE A 110 6.18 -10.12 -14.39
CA ILE A 110 5.07 -9.85 -13.45
C ILE A 110 5.58 -9.88 -12.01
N VAL A 111 6.32 -10.94 -11.64
CA VAL A 111 6.89 -11.09 -10.29
C VAL A 111 7.81 -9.92 -9.94
N ARG A 112 8.71 -9.53 -10.87
CA ARG A 112 9.64 -8.42 -10.65
C ARG A 112 8.93 -7.08 -10.56
N LEU A 113 7.94 -6.84 -11.42
CA LEU A 113 7.18 -5.59 -11.41
C LEU A 113 6.37 -5.45 -10.11
N ASP A 114 5.71 -6.51 -9.67
CA ASP A 114 5.01 -6.54 -8.37
C ASP A 114 5.96 -6.29 -7.20
N ALA A 115 7.15 -6.90 -7.23
CA ALA A 115 8.15 -6.73 -6.19
C ALA A 115 8.72 -5.31 -6.13
N ILE A 116 9.02 -4.69 -7.28
CA ILE A 116 9.45 -3.29 -7.36
C ILE A 116 8.34 -2.36 -6.86
N ALA A 117 7.10 -2.59 -7.32
CA ALA A 117 5.94 -1.82 -6.87
C ALA A 117 5.78 -1.91 -5.35
N ALA A 118 5.90 -3.11 -4.76
CA ALA A 118 5.82 -3.29 -3.31
C ALA A 118 6.88 -2.49 -2.54
N VAL A 119 8.11 -2.43 -3.03
CA VAL A 119 9.18 -1.63 -2.40
C VAL A 119 8.86 -0.13 -2.48
N VAL A 120 8.53 0.38 -3.66
CA VAL A 120 8.23 1.80 -3.87
C VAL A 120 7.00 2.24 -3.07
N ILE A 121 5.92 1.46 -3.16
CA ILE A 121 4.66 1.77 -2.50
C ILE A 121 4.77 1.58 -0.99
N GLY A 122 5.50 0.57 -0.50
CA GLY A 122 5.76 0.41 0.92
C GLY A 122 6.46 1.63 1.53
N LEU A 123 7.49 2.17 0.85
CA LEU A 123 8.14 3.41 1.26
C LEU A 123 7.18 4.61 1.22
N ALA A 124 6.38 4.72 0.16
CA ALA A 124 5.39 5.80 0.04
C ALA A 124 4.34 5.75 1.16
N ILE A 125 3.83 4.56 1.50
CA ILE A 125 2.89 4.35 2.61
C ILE A 125 3.52 4.78 3.93
N ALA A 126 4.78 4.39 4.19
CA ALA A 126 5.48 4.79 5.41
C ALA A 126 5.61 6.32 5.54
N VAL A 127 5.94 7.01 4.44
CA VAL A 127 6.03 8.48 4.41
C VAL A 127 4.66 9.13 4.65
N VAL A 128 3.60 8.61 4.03
CA VAL A 128 2.24 9.12 4.22
C VAL A 128 1.77 8.92 5.66
N ALA A 129 2.00 7.73 6.24
CA ALA A 129 1.67 7.42 7.62
C ALA A 129 2.39 8.36 8.60
N TRP A 130 3.69 8.59 8.38
CA TRP A 130 4.47 9.55 9.16
C TRP A 130 3.94 10.98 9.06
N ARG A 131 3.57 11.43 7.84
CA ARG A 131 3.00 12.78 7.67
C ARG A 131 1.64 12.91 8.34
N LEU A 132 0.79 11.90 8.29
CA LEU A 132 -0.49 11.89 8.98
C LEU A 132 -0.30 11.98 10.50
N ASP A 133 0.61 11.19 11.05
CA ASP A 133 0.93 11.21 12.48
C ASP A 133 1.43 12.59 12.92
N MET A 134 2.39 13.18 12.20
CA MET A 134 2.87 14.55 12.47
C MET A 134 1.76 15.60 12.44
N ILE A 135 0.85 15.53 11.48
CA ILE A 135 -0.25 16.50 11.35
C ILE A 135 -1.23 16.36 12.51
N LEU A 136 -1.49 15.12 12.95
CA LEU A 136 -2.40 14.83 14.04
C LEU A 136 -1.77 15.13 15.41
N GLU A 137 -0.46 14.94 15.59
CA GLU A 137 0.26 15.29 16.83
C GLU A 137 0.49 16.80 16.99
N ALA A 138 0.67 17.53 15.89
CA ALA A 138 0.85 18.99 15.92
C ALA A 138 -0.44 19.77 16.21
N ALA A 139 -1.57 19.08 16.38
CA ALA A 139 -2.91 19.62 16.61
C ALA A 139 -3.33 19.44 18.07
#